data_AF-A0A1T1J287-F1
#
_entry.id   AF-A0A1T1J287-F1
#
_cell.length_a   1.000
_cell.length_b   1.000
_cell.length_c   1.000
_cell.angle_alpha   90.00
_cell.angle_beta   90.00
_cell.angle_gamma   90.00
#
_symmetry.space_group_name_H-M   'P 1'
#
loop_
_entity.id
_entity.type
_entity.pdbx_description
1 polymer ?
#
loop_
_entity_poly.entity_id
_entity_poly.type
_entity_poly.pdbx_seq_one_letter_code
_entity_poly.pdbx_strand_id
1 'polypeptide(L)'
;MKIKYLRKAPQGMPGDVAEVPDLQAKILIKLKFAEPLDGELSIEFLKNLNGTLVVDDFGSLVELPLTAERLLDNAQQAVKEEKPAKPKQKRASKAK
;
A
#
# COMPACT_ATOMS: atom_id res chain seq x y z
N MET A 1 13.60 6.80 -9.74
CA MET A 1 12.15 6.63 -10.03
C MET A 1 11.86 6.89 -11.51
N LYS A 2 11.07 6.06 -12.17
CA LYS A 2 10.67 6.28 -13.58
C LYS A 2 9.42 7.16 -13.66
N ILE A 3 9.49 8.18 -14.51
CA ILE A 3 8.39 9.11 -14.76
C ILE A 3 8.12 9.23 -16.26
N LYS A 4 6.88 9.56 -16.61
CA LYS A 4 6.46 9.96 -17.95
C LYS A 4 6.16 11.44 -17.96
N TYR A 5 6.81 12.21 -18.81
CA TYR A 5 6.53 13.62 -18.95
C TYR A 5 5.14 13.84 -19.58
N LEU A 6 4.35 14.73 -18.98
CA LEU A 6 3.07 15.20 -19.52
C LEU A 6 3.22 16.54 -20.24
N ARG A 7 4.19 17.35 -19.81
CA ARG A 7 4.45 18.69 -20.32
C ARG A 7 5.92 18.83 -20.70
N LYS A 8 6.21 19.80 -21.55
CA LYS A 8 7.58 20.12 -21.93
C LYS A 8 8.35 20.58 -20.70
N ALA A 9 9.43 19.87 -20.38
CA ALA A 9 10.37 20.21 -19.34
C ALA A 9 11.76 20.42 -19.96
N PRO A 10 12.70 21.11 -19.29
CA PRO A 10 14.07 21.22 -19.77
C PRO A 10 14.74 19.86 -20.02
N GLN A 11 14.26 18.82 -19.33
CA GLN A 11 14.83 17.48 -19.35
C GLN A 11 14.07 16.46 -20.22
N GLY A 12 12.96 16.85 -20.85
CA GLY A 12 12.15 15.91 -21.65
C GLY A 12 10.94 16.54 -22.34
N MET A 13 10.48 15.88 -23.39
CA MET A 13 9.27 16.26 -24.13
C MET A 13 8.05 15.52 -23.57
N PRO A 14 6.82 16.04 -23.76
CA PRO A 14 5.61 15.31 -23.42
C PRO A 14 5.60 13.92 -24.07
N GLY A 15 5.36 12.88 -23.27
CA GLY A 15 5.36 11.49 -23.68
C GLY A 15 6.64 10.73 -23.38
N ASP A 16 7.76 11.43 -23.17
CA ASP A 16 9.05 10.79 -22.88
C ASP A 16 9.05 10.13 -21.50
N VAL A 17 9.69 8.96 -21.44
CA VAL A 17 9.94 8.24 -20.19
C VAL A 17 11.37 8.47 -19.76
N ALA A 18 11.57 8.95 -18.53
CA ALA A 18 12.89 9.18 -17.97
C ALA A 18 13.01 8.60 -16.56
N GLU A 19 14.21 8.12 -16.25
CA GLU A 19 14.58 7.75 -14.89
C GLU A 19 15.26 8.94 -14.22
N VAL A 20 14.64 9.45 -13.15
CA VAL A 20 15.13 10.62 -12.42
C VAL A 20 15.23 10.31 -10.92
N PRO A 21 16.03 11.08 -10.16
CA PRO A 21 16.10 10.96 -8.70
C PRO A 21 14.74 11.19 -8.03
N ASP A 22 14.49 10.50 -6.93
CA ASP A 22 13.16 10.47 -6.28
C ASP A 22 12.66 11.86 -5.85
N LEU A 23 13.56 12.72 -5.34
CA LEU A 23 13.20 14.10 -4.97
C LEU A 23 12.70 14.88 -6.20
N GLN A 24 13.40 14.73 -7.32
CA GLN A 24 13.05 15.39 -8.56
C GLN A 24 11.75 14.84 -9.14
N ALA A 25 11.56 13.51 -9.13
CA ALA A 25 10.31 12.88 -9.53
C ALA A 25 9.13 13.41 -8.72
N LYS A 26 9.25 13.48 -7.38
CA LYS A 26 8.20 13.99 -6.49
C LYS A 26 7.82 15.43 -6.82
N ILE A 27 8.79 16.29 -7.11
CA ILE A 27 8.53 17.69 -7.50
C ILE A 27 7.81 17.73 -8.86
N LEU A 28 8.28 16.99 -9.86
CA LEU A 28 7.69 16.98 -11.20
C LEU A 28 6.26 16.42 -11.21
N ILE A 29 5.99 15.40 -10.40
CA ILE A 29 4.66 14.83 -10.22
C ILE A 29 3.75 15.82 -9.49
N LYS A 30 4.21 16.43 -8.40
CA LYS A 30 3.44 17.44 -7.63
C LYS A 30 3.07 18.66 -8.48
N LEU A 31 3.95 19.07 -9.38
CA LEU A 31 3.72 20.18 -10.32
C LEU A 31 2.89 19.77 -11.56
N LYS A 32 2.47 18.50 -11.66
CA LYS A 32 1.74 17.93 -12.82
C LYS A 32 2.49 18.08 -14.15
N PHE A 33 3.82 18.05 -14.10
CA PHE A 33 4.68 18.00 -15.29
C PHE A 33 4.96 16.58 -15.75
N ALA A 34 4.87 15.60 -14.85
CA ALA A 34 5.08 14.19 -15.15
C ALA A 34 4.16 13.30 -14.30
N GLU A 35 3.99 12.06 -14.74
CA GLU A 35 3.29 10.99 -14.02
C GLU A 35 4.29 9.88 -13.65
N PRO A 36 4.14 9.24 -12.47
CA PRO A 36 4.94 8.07 -12.13
C PRO A 36 4.60 6.93 -13.11
N LEU A 37 5.64 6.28 -13.66
CA LEU A 37 5.46 5.17 -14.60
C LEU A 37 5.45 3.82 -13.89
N ASP A 38 6.26 3.69 -12.84
CA ASP A 38 6.13 2.63 -11.87
C ASP A 38 4.90 2.99 -11.03
N GLY A 39 3.75 2.44 -11.40
CA GLY A 39 2.49 2.69 -10.70
C GLY A 39 2.67 2.39 -9.22
N GLU A 40 2.57 3.43 -8.40
CA GLU A 40 2.11 3.46 -7.00
C GLU A 40 2.64 4.74 -6.33
N LEU A 41 1.99 5.85 -6.66
CA LEU A 41 1.53 6.74 -5.60
C LEU A 41 0.05 6.41 -5.37
N SER A 42 -0.22 5.14 -5.05
CA SER A 42 -1.53 4.72 -4.54
C SER A 42 -1.67 5.37 -3.17
N ILE A 43 -2.33 6.52 -3.13
CA ILE A 43 -2.78 7.10 -1.87
C ILE A 43 -3.89 6.18 -1.38
N GLU A 44 -3.54 5.26 -0.48
CA GLU A 44 -4.49 4.39 0.21
C GLU A 44 -5.16 5.23 1.31
N PHE A 45 -6.48 5.33 1.29
CA PHE A 45 -7.24 6.00 2.35
C PHE A 45 -7.65 4.99 3.42
N LEU A 46 -7.61 5.41 4.70
CA LEU A 46 -8.04 4.58 5.82
C LEU A 46 -9.53 4.20 5.66
N LYS A 47 -9.82 2.91 5.82
CA LYS A 47 -11.17 2.35 5.78
C LYS A 47 -11.53 1.73 7.13
N ASN A 48 -12.80 1.84 7.53
CA ASN A 48 -13.32 1.12 8.69
C ASN A 48 -13.54 -0.37 8.35
N LEU A 49 -13.90 -1.18 9.35
CA LEU A 49 -14.15 -2.62 9.18
C LEU A 49 -15.30 -2.94 8.20
N ASN A 50 -16.19 -1.97 7.96
CA ASN A 50 -17.28 -2.06 7.01
C ASN A 50 -16.88 -1.58 5.60
N GLY A 51 -15.61 -1.22 5.38
CA GLY A 51 -15.07 -0.74 4.11
C GLY A 51 -15.37 0.73 3.78
N THR A 52 -15.97 1.49 4.69
CA THR A 52 -16.25 2.92 4.50
C THR A 52 -15.01 3.75 4.80
N LEU A 53 -14.78 4.79 4.02
CA LEU A 53 -13.67 5.72 4.22
C LEU A 53 -13.79 6.46 5.57
N VAL A 54 -12.65 6.61 6.24
CA VAL A 54 -12.54 7.35 7.51
C VAL A 54 -12.14 8.78 7.21
N VAL A 55 -12.85 9.72 7.84
CA VAL A 55 -12.58 11.16 7.78
C VAL A 55 -12.08 11.66 9.13
N ASP A 56 -11.26 12.70 9.10
CA ASP A 56 -10.85 13.44 10.29
C ASP A 56 -11.93 14.41 10.79
N ASP A 57 -11.66 15.10 11.89
CA ASP A 57 -12.57 16.07 12.51
C ASP A 57 -12.90 17.28 11.60
N PHE A 58 -12.12 17.49 10.54
CA PHE A 58 -12.31 18.55 9.56
C PHE A 58 -13.01 18.05 8.28
N GLY A 59 -13.38 16.77 8.22
CA GLY A 59 -14.02 16.15 7.06
C GLY A 59 -13.07 15.78 5.93
N SER A 60 -11.76 15.79 6.15
CA SER A 60 -10.76 15.35 5.17
C SER A 60 -10.53 13.84 5.26
N LEU A 61 -10.27 13.19 4.12
CA LEU A 61 -9.95 11.77 4.09
C LEU A 61 -8.57 11.50 4.69
N VAL A 62 -8.48 10.49 5.56
CA VAL A 62 -7.23 10.13 6.21
C VAL A 62 -6.37 9.28 5.28
N GLU A 63 -5.22 9.82 4.84
CA GLU A 63 -4.23 9.13 4.00
C GLU A 63 -3.34 8.19 4.83
N LEU A 64 -3.12 6.97 4.34
CA LEU A 64 -2.17 6.03 4.92
C LEU A 64 -0.80 6.18 4.25
N PRO A 65 0.29 6.29 5.02
CA PRO A 65 1.62 6.23 4.45
C PRO A 65 1.88 4.81 3.91
N LEU A 66 2.32 4.71 2.66
CA LEU A 66 2.63 3.48 1.90
C LEU A 66 3.46 2.41 2.66
N THR A 67 4.19 2.81 3.72
CA THR A 67 4.95 1.90 4.59
C THR A 67 4.08 1.08 5.55
N ALA A 68 2.84 1.49 5.80
CA ALA A 68 1.96 0.85 6.78
C ALA A 68 1.45 -0.53 6.31
N GLU A 69 1.21 -0.73 5.01
CA GLU A 69 0.70 -2.00 4.49
C GLU A 69 1.72 -3.13 4.61
N ARG A 70 3.00 -2.85 4.33
CA ARG A 70 4.08 -3.85 4.55
C ARG A 70 4.16 -4.34 6.00
N LEU A 71 3.78 -3.51 6.98
CA LEU A 71 3.76 -3.91 8.39
C LEU A 71 2.45 -4.62 8.77
N LEU A 72 1.32 -4.19 8.21
CA LEU A 72 0.01 -4.79 8.46
C LEU A 72 -0.14 -6.18 7.83
N ASP A 73 0.38 -6.40 6.61
CA ASP A 73 0.39 -7.72 5.97
C ASP A 73 1.23 -8.73 6.76
N ASN A 74 2.37 -8.28 7.29
CA ASN A 74 3.22 -9.09 8.18
C ASN A 74 2.50 -9.41 9.51
N ALA A 75 1.72 -8.47 10.06
CA ALA A 75 0.92 -8.72 11.26
C ALA A 75 -0.24 -9.71 11.00
N GLN A 76 -0.90 -9.63 9.85
CA GLN A 76 -1.97 -10.57 9.48
C GLN A 76 -1.46 -12.00 9.22
N GLN A 77 -0.23 -12.16 8.74
CA GLN A 77 0.41 -13.48 8.61
C GLN A 77 0.74 -14.10 9.97
N ALA A 78 1.23 -13.31 10.93
CA ALA A 78 1.53 -13.79 12.28
C ALA A 78 0.30 -14.33 13.03
N VAL A 79 -0.89 -13.76 12.80
CA VAL A 79 -2.13 -14.22 13.46
C VAL A 79 -2.72 -15.48 12.82
N LYS A 80 -2.39 -15.79 11.55
CA LYS A 80 -2.89 -17.00 10.86
C LYS A 80 -2.15 -18.28 11.24
N GLU A 81 -0.91 -18.18 11.74
CA GLU A 81 -0.10 -19.35 12.11
C GLU A 81 -0.43 -19.92 13.50
N GLU A 82 -0.99 -19.13 14.42
CA GLU A 82 -1.48 -19.63 15.71
C GLU A 82 -2.91 -20.19 15.61
N LYS A 83 -3.10 -21.29 14.87
CA LYS A 83 -4.26 -22.15 15.12
C LYS A 83 -4.06 -22.86 16.46
N PRO A 84 -4.96 -22.73 17.45
CA PRO A 84 -4.86 -23.49 18.68
C PRO A 84 -5.00 -24.99 18.36
N ALA A 85 -3.96 -25.77 18.66
CA ALA A 85 -3.97 -27.20 18.49
C ALA A 85 -5.04 -27.82 19.39
N LYS A 86 -6.14 -28.30 18.79
CA LYS A 86 -7.16 -29.08 19.53
C LYS A 86 -6.49 -30.30 20.18
N PRO A 87 -6.73 -30.57 21.49
CA PRO A 87 -6.16 -31.75 22.13
C PRO A 87 -6.78 -33.03 21.55
N LYS A 88 -5.94 -33.95 21.08
CA LYS A 88 -6.37 -35.27 20.58
C LYS A 88 -6.85 -36.13 21.75
N GLN A 89 -8.17 -36.30 21.88
CA GLN A 89 -8.74 -37.30 22.79
C GLN A 89 -8.41 -38.72 22.30
N LYS A 90 -7.58 -39.47 23.03
CA LYS A 90 -7.40 -40.91 22.83
C LYS A 90 -8.59 -41.64 23.47
N ARG A 91 -9.38 -42.35 22.67
CA ARG A 91 -10.40 -43.28 23.19
C ARG A 91 -9.70 -44.53 23.75
N ALA A 92 -10.04 -44.92 24.97
CA ALA A 92 -9.62 -46.20 25.54
C ALA A 92 -10.44 -47.33 24.89
N SER A 93 -9.78 -48.29 24.24
CA SER A 93 -10.41 -49.52 23.76
C SER A 93 -10.62 -50.49 24.94
N LYS A 94 -11.87 -50.88 25.16
CA LYS A 94 -12.28 -51.87 26.15
C LYS A 94 -11.89 -53.27 25.66
N ALA A 95 -11.02 -53.97 26.40
CA ALA A 95 -10.72 -55.38 26.16
C ALA A 95 -11.88 -56.27 26.66
N LYS A 96 -12.14 -57.36 25.94
CA LYS A 96 -13.10 -58.41 26.30
C LYS A 96 -12.33 -59.70 26.54
#